data_AF-A0A4Q2AE16-F1
#
_entry.id   AF-A0A4Q2AE16-F1
#
_cell.length_a   1.000
_cell.length_b   1.000
_cell.length_c   1.000
_cell.angle_alpha   90.00
_cell.angle_beta   90.00
_cell.angle_gamma   90.00
#
_symmetry.space_group_name_H-M   'P 1'
#
loop_
_entity.id
_entity.type
_entity.pdbx_description
1 polymer ?
#
loop_
_entity_poly.entity_id
_entity_poly.type
_entity_poly.pdbx_seq_one_letter_code
_entity_poly.pdbx_strand_id
1 'polypeptide(L)'
;MAGIHALNAYFDIAASAGGVNIVPHVRAAASLDLSYSLHVTKAGGAGSVTLTRSGQSRLADGEDRPLGTLQLSVGPDDTCHATLVLRVNGEQAEYAANCNPHRGSD
;
A
#
# COMPACT_ATOMS: atom_id res chain seq x y z
N MET A 1 4.12 -15.69 -20.14
CA MET A 1 3.15 -15.15 -19.16
C MET A 1 3.90 -14.09 -18.37
N ALA A 2 3.36 -12.88 -18.23
CA ALA A 2 4.02 -11.85 -17.42
C ALA A 2 4.00 -12.27 -15.95
N GLY A 3 5.15 -12.20 -15.28
CA GLY A 3 5.33 -12.59 -13.88
C GLY A 3 5.43 -11.38 -12.95
N ILE A 4 5.80 -11.60 -11.69
CA ILE A 4 5.89 -10.53 -10.69
C ILE A 4 6.90 -9.44 -11.08
N HIS A 5 7.92 -9.77 -11.86
CA HIS A 5 8.94 -8.83 -12.35
C HIS A 5 8.41 -7.77 -13.34
N ALA A 6 7.23 -7.99 -13.91
CA ALA A 6 6.54 -6.99 -14.74
C ALA A 6 5.71 -6.00 -13.91
N LEU A 7 5.71 -6.12 -12.57
CA LEU A 7 5.03 -5.22 -11.66
C LEU A 7 6.01 -4.40 -10.84
N ASN A 8 5.63 -3.14 -10.62
CA ASN A 8 6.15 -2.33 -9.56
C ASN A 8 5.00 -1.77 -8.73
N ALA A 9 5.27 -1.42 -7.47
CA ALA A 9 4.32 -0.71 -6.63
C ALA A 9 5.01 0.37 -5.81
N TYR A 10 4.21 1.35 -5.44
CA TYR A 10 4.61 2.45 -4.58
C TYR A 10 3.39 2.92 -3.78
N PHE A 11 3.64 3.76 -2.80
CA PHE A 11 2.58 4.37 -2.00
C PHE A 11 2.58 5.86 -2.23
N ASP A 12 1.40 6.42 -2.54
CA ASP A 12 1.13 7.83 -2.36
C ASP A 12 0.59 8.02 -0.93
N ILE A 13 1.34 8.77 -0.12
CA ILE A 13 1.06 8.97 1.30
C ILE A 13 1.02 10.47 1.55
N ALA A 14 -0.15 10.96 1.93
CA ALA A 14 -0.38 12.38 2.15
C ALA A 14 -1.11 12.61 3.47
N ALA A 15 -0.69 13.64 4.21
CA ALA A 15 -1.46 14.14 5.34
C ALA A 15 -2.85 14.59 4.89
N SER A 16 -3.86 14.34 5.73
CA SER A 16 -5.24 14.78 5.51
C SER A 16 -5.81 15.40 6.79
N ALA A 17 -6.91 16.14 6.68
CA ALA A 17 -7.49 16.89 7.81
C ALA A 17 -7.85 16.04 9.05
N GLY A 18 -7.87 14.70 8.93
CA GLY A 18 -8.14 13.76 10.03
C GLY A 18 -7.07 12.69 10.23
N GLY A 19 -5.88 12.82 9.61
CA GLY A 19 -4.80 11.83 9.72
C GLY A 19 -3.95 11.71 8.46
N VAL A 20 -3.85 10.49 7.93
CA VAL A 20 -3.10 10.18 6.71
C VAL A 20 -3.99 9.46 5.70
N ASN A 21 -3.83 9.80 4.43
CA ASN A 21 -4.34 9.06 3.29
C ASN A 21 -3.22 8.19 2.73
N ILE A 22 -3.48 6.89 2.59
CA ILE A 22 -2.53 5.90 2.10
C ILE A 22 -3.15 5.30 0.84
N VAL A 23 -2.51 5.52 -0.31
CA VAL A 23 -2.95 5.00 -1.60
C VAL A 23 -1.83 4.15 -2.21
N PRO A 24 -1.90 2.81 -2.09
CA PRO A 24 -1.02 1.95 -2.86
C PRO A 24 -1.36 2.01 -4.35
N HIS A 25 -0.32 2.23 -5.15
CA HIS A 25 -0.35 2.18 -6.61
C HIS A 25 0.40 0.96 -7.11
N VAL A 26 -0.09 0.37 -8.19
CA VAL A 26 0.58 -0.68 -8.93
C VAL A 26 0.77 -0.24 -10.37
N ARG A 27 1.95 -0.46 -10.91
CA ARG A 27 2.28 -0.19 -12.30
C ARG A 27 2.71 -1.48 -13.00
N ALA A 28 2.04 -1.80 -14.10
CA ALA A 28 2.35 -2.97 -14.92
C ALA A 28 3.15 -2.58 -16.17
N ALA A 29 4.20 -3.35 -16.47
CA ALA A 29 4.97 -3.29 -17.71
C ALA A 29 4.51 -4.32 -18.76
N ALA A 30 3.44 -5.07 -18.46
CA ALA A 30 2.75 -6.00 -19.35
C ALA A 30 1.38 -6.35 -18.76
N SER A 31 0.40 -6.70 -19.61
CA SER A 31 -0.92 -7.11 -19.15
C SER A 31 -0.87 -8.37 -18.27
N LEU A 32 -1.53 -8.32 -17.11
CA LEU A 32 -1.53 -9.40 -16.12
C LEU A 32 -2.74 -9.33 -15.18
N ASP A 33 -3.03 -10.45 -14.53
CA ASP A 33 -3.97 -10.55 -13.42
C ASP A 33 -3.16 -10.63 -12.10
N LEU A 34 -3.49 -9.79 -11.13
CA LEU A 34 -2.88 -9.79 -9.81
C LEU A 34 -3.91 -9.99 -8.69
N SER A 35 -3.43 -10.51 -7.58
CA SER A 35 -4.10 -10.37 -6.28
C SER A 35 -3.20 -9.57 -5.34
N TYR A 36 -3.82 -8.84 -4.42
CA TYR A 36 -3.09 -8.02 -3.46
C TYR A 36 -3.67 -8.15 -2.06
N SER A 37 -2.81 -7.91 -1.07
CA SER A 37 -3.19 -7.72 0.33
C SER A 37 -2.40 -6.54 0.88
N LEU A 38 -3.10 -5.50 1.31
CA LEU A 38 -2.57 -4.35 2.01
C LEU A 38 -2.86 -4.52 3.51
N HIS A 39 -1.82 -4.37 4.32
CA HIS A 39 -1.89 -4.32 5.77
C HIS A 39 -1.35 -2.96 6.23
N VAL A 40 -2.13 -2.22 7.00
CA VAL A 40 -1.69 -0.96 7.60
C VAL A 40 -1.82 -1.10 9.11
N THR A 41 -0.70 -1.01 9.82
CA THR A 41 -0.66 -1.07 11.28
C THR A 41 -0.30 0.29 11.82
N LYS A 42 -1.10 0.76 12.79
CA LYS A 42 -0.81 1.95 13.58
C LYS A 42 -0.75 1.59 15.05
N ALA A 43 0.30 2.01 15.74
CA ALA A 43 0.45 1.81 17.18
C ALA A 43 0.83 3.11 17.88
N GLY A 44 0.22 3.39 19.02
CA GLY A 44 0.51 4.56 19.85
C GLY A 44 -0.01 4.41 21.28
N GLY A 45 -0.09 5.52 22.02
CA GLY A 45 -0.48 5.51 23.44
C GLY A 45 -1.88 4.93 23.72
N ALA A 46 -2.78 5.00 22.75
CA ALA A 46 -4.14 4.44 22.83
C ALA A 46 -4.22 2.95 22.42
N GLY A 47 -3.10 2.33 22.02
CA GLY A 47 -3.04 0.93 21.57
C GLY A 47 -2.67 0.79 20.10
N SER A 48 -2.86 -0.42 19.57
CA SER A 48 -2.54 -0.79 18.18
C SER A 48 -3.80 -1.14 17.40
N VAL A 49 -3.85 -0.73 16.14
CA VAL A 49 -4.90 -1.08 15.18
C VAL A 49 -4.25 -1.56 13.88
N THR A 50 -4.78 -2.62 13.30
CA THR A 50 -4.39 -3.10 11.97
C THR A 50 -5.59 -3.08 11.05
N LEU A 51 -5.46 -2.40 9.92
CA LEU A 51 -6.40 -2.43 8.80
C LEU A 51 -5.87 -3.38 7.74
N THR A 52 -6.74 -4.21 7.19
CA THR A 52 -6.41 -5.10 6.08
C THR A 52 -7.37 -4.87 4.93
N ARG A 53 -6.83 -4.76 3.70
CA ARG A 53 -7.61 -4.70 2.47
C ARG A 53 -6.98 -5.61 1.44
N SER A 54 -7.76 -6.54 0.91
CA SER A 54 -7.31 -7.44 -0.15
C SER A 54 -8.25 -7.37 -1.35
N GLY A 55 -7.75 -7.80 -2.50
CA GLY A 55 -8.54 -7.82 -3.71
C GLY A 55 -7.79 -8.43 -4.89
N GLN A 56 -8.47 -8.43 -6.02
CA GLN A 56 -7.92 -8.85 -7.31
C GLN A 56 -8.08 -7.71 -8.31
N SER A 57 -7.14 -7.61 -9.25
CA SER A 57 -7.19 -6.62 -10.31
C SER A 57 -6.56 -7.18 -11.58
N ARG A 58 -7.17 -6.86 -12.71
CA ARG A 58 -6.53 -6.97 -14.02
C ARG A 58 -5.88 -5.63 -14.35
N LEU A 59 -4.65 -5.68 -14.85
CA LEU A 59 -3.93 -4.51 -15.36
C LEU A 59 -3.62 -4.72 -16.84
N ALA A 60 -3.76 -3.65 -17.61
CA ALA A 60 -3.27 -3.57 -18.98
C ALA A 60 -1.77 -3.20 -18.99
N ASP A 61 -1.14 -3.42 -20.15
CA ASP A 61 0.23 -2.98 -20.40
C ASP A 61 0.38 -1.46 -20.21
N GLY A 62 1.39 -1.06 -19.43
CA GLY A 62 1.67 0.32 -19.08
C GLY A 62 0.72 0.95 -18.05
N GLU A 63 -0.30 0.23 -17.57
CA GLU A 63 -1.29 0.77 -16.63
C GLU A 63 -0.67 1.05 -15.26
N ASP A 64 -0.91 2.26 -14.75
CA ASP A 64 -0.70 2.65 -13.34
C ASP A 64 -2.07 2.80 -12.69
N ARG A 65 -2.34 2.00 -11.65
CA ARG A 65 -3.65 1.90 -11.04
C ARG A 65 -3.57 2.00 -9.51
N PRO A 66 -4.40 2.87 -8.88
CA PRO A 66 -4.58 2.84 -7.44
C PRO A 66 -5.39 1.59 -7.04
N LEU A 67 -4.92 0.87 -6.01
CA LEU A 67 -5.66 -0.25 -5.40
C LEU A 67 -6.72 0.22 -4.39
N GLY A 68 -6.76 1.52 -4.12
CA GLY A 68 -7.75 2.23 -3.34
C GLY A 68 -7.13 3.08 -2.23
N THR A 69 -7.97 3.91 -1.62
CA THR A 69 -7.56 4.83 -0.55
C THR A 69 -7.92 4.25 0.81
N LEU A 70 -6.96 4.23 1.73
CA LEU A 70 -7.21 4.05 3.15
C LEU A 70 -6.95 5.36 3.87
N GLN A 71 -7.88 5.75 4.74
CA GLN A 71 -7.70 6.89 5.63
C GLN A 71 -7.59 6.39 7.06
N LEU A 72 -6.55 6.85 7.76
CA LEU A 72 -6.28 6.46 9.14
C LEU A 72 -5.89 7.69 9.95
N SER A 73 -6.49 7.87 11.12
CA SER A 73 -6.05 8.89 12.08
C SER A 73 -4.74 8.47 12.70
N VAL A 74 -3.67 9.20 12.40
CA VAL A 74 -2.30 8.98 12.88
C VAL A 74 -1.84 10.24 13.60
N GLY A 75 -1.58 10.13 14.90
CA GLY A 75 -1.02 11.22 15.70
C GLY A 75 0.49 11.38 15.49
N PRO A 76 1.08 12.47 15.99
CA PRO A 76 2.52 12.74 15.85
C PRO A 76 3.39 11.65 16.51
N ASP A 77 2.96 11.13 17.66
CA ASP A 77 3.68 10.10 18.41
C ASP A 77 3.31 8.66 17.99
N ASP A 78 2.34 8.50 17.08
CA ASP A 78 1.97 7.18 16.57
C ASP A 78 3.06 6.64 15.64
N THR A 79 3.23 5.33 15.61
CA THR A 79 3.90 4.64 14.51
C THR A 79 2.86 4.22 13.48
N CYS A 80 3.20 4.27 12.19
CA CYS A 80 2.34 3.82 11.12
C CYS A 80 3.19 3.08 10.08
N HIS A 81 2.84 1.83 9.79
CA HIS A 81 3.52 1.01 8.79
C HIS A 81 2.50 0.42 7.82
N ALA A 82 2.72 0.61 6.52
CA ALA A 82 1.95 0.02 5.45
C ALA A 82 2.78 -1.07 4.75
N THR A 83 2.20 -2.25 4.57
CA THR A 83 2.78 -3.38 3.84
C THR A 83 1.80 -3.83 2.77
N LEU A 84 2.24 -3.81 1.51
CA LEU A 84 1.50 -4.29 0.35
C LEU A 84 2.17 -5.55 -0.17
N VAL A 85 1.43 -6.66 -0.17
CA VAL A 85 1.85 -7.91 -0.80
C VAL A 85 1.10 -8.08 -2.11
N LEU A 86 1.83 -8.18 -3.21
CA LEU A 86 1.30 -8.48 -4.53
C LEU A 86 1.57 -9.94 -4.85
N ARG A 87 0.65 -10.59 -5.54
CA ARG A 87 0.80 -11.96 -6.03
C ARG A 87 0.33 -12.09 -7.47
N VAL A 88 1.19 -12.67 -8.31
CA VAL A 88 0.95 -12.93 -9.73
C VAL A 88 1.46 -14.33 -10.05
N ASN A 89 0.61 -15.19 -10.63
CA ASN A 89 0.99 -16.53 -11.08
C ASN A 89 1.75 -17.38 -10.03
N GLY A 90 1.44 -17.20 -8.75
CA GLY A 90 2.09 -17.92 -7.63
C GLY A 90 3.37 -17.27 -7.10
N GLU A 91 3.90 -16.26 -7.78
CA GLU A 91 5.01 -15.43 -7.29
C GLU A 91 4.47 -14.28 -6.42
N GLN A 92 5.28 -13.78 -5.50
CA GLN A 92 4.91 -12.64 -4.66
C GLN A 92 6.03 -11.60 -4.53
N ALA A 93 5.63 -10.35 -4.35
CA ALA A 93 6.51 -9.24 -3.98
C ALA A 93 5.87 -8.43 -2.85
N GLU A 94 6.71 -7.89 -1.97
CA GLU A 94 6.30 -7.09 -0.81
C GLU A 94 6.88 -5.69 -0.91
N TYR A 95 6.02 -4.69 -0.62
CA TYR A 95 6.37 -3.28 -0.60
C TYR A 95 5.97 -2.70 0.75
N ALA A 96 6.90 -2.03 1.41
CA ALA A 96 6.68 -1.44 2.72
C ALA A 96 6.92 0.07 2.69
N ALA A 97 6.14 0.80 3.48
CA ALA A 97 6.32 2.24 3.66
C ALA A 97 5.96 2.68 5.08
N ASN A 98 6.69 3.67 5.59
CA ASN A 98 6.26 4.44 6.75
C ASN A 98 5.10 5.35 6.33
N CYS A 99 3.96 5.23 6.99
CA CYS A 99 2.76 6.01 6.71
C CYS A 99 2.47 7.09 7.76
N ASN A 100 3.42 7.41 8.64
CA ASN A 100 3.26 8.55 9.54
C ASN A 100 3.80 9.82 8.84
N PRO A 101 2.94 10.76 8.40
CA PRO A 101 3.37 11.98 7.72
C PRO A 101 4.05 12.98 8.66
N HIS A 102 3.93 12.80 9.98
CA HIS A 102 4.57 13.64 10.99
C HIS A 102 6.00 13.21 11.30
N ARG A 103 6.39 11.98 10.97
CA ARG A 103 7.79 11.53 10.98
C ARG A 103 8.45 11.85 9.64
N GLY A 104 8.61 13.14 9.36
CA GLY A 104 9.48 13.61 8.29
C GLY A 104 10.92 13.73 8.79
N SER A 105 11.79 12.85 8.29
CA SER A 105 13.26 12.99 8.18
C SER A 105 14.04 13.29 9.46
N ASP A 106 14.61 12.24 10.08
CA ASP A 106 15.96 12.38 10.66
C ASP A 106 17.00 12.34 9.53
#